data_AF-A0A2S9FM03-F1
#
_entry.id   AF-A0A2S9FM03-F1
#
_cell.length_a   1.000
_cell.length_b   1.000
_cell.length_c   1.000
_cell.angle_alpha   90.00
_cell.angle_beta   90.00
_cell.angle_gamma   90.00
#
_symmetry.space_group_name_H-M   'P 1'
#
loop_
_entity.id
_entity.type
_entity.pdbx_description
1 polymer ?
#
loop_
_entity_poly.entity_id
_entity_poly.type
_entity_poly.pdbx_seq_one_letter_code
_entity_poly.pdbx_strand_id
1 'polypeptide(L)'
;SSADSAAPPSRTMIPRPLVERELGELLLAPEQVAATMGAPAMTVIEAQTSMSDNSAIMAPPECLAIDGAAEMQVYANSDYRAARDQSLNDGEGWKNYVKQSVVLFPYLEKAAEFFDASVAQWPACDTYTHTQSGSQWSVGEIVTKDR
;
A
#
# COMPACT_ATOMS: atom_id res chain seq x y z
N SER A 1 -19.77 -26.23 50.89
CA SER A 1 -18.86 -26.60 49.79
C SER A 1 -19.34 -25.89 48.55
N SER A 2 -18.58 -24.91 48.05
CA SER A 2 -18.87 -24.27 46.76
C SER A 2 -17.70 -24.61 45.83
N ALA A 3 -18.00 -25.33 44.76
CA ALA A 3 -17.04 -25.67 43.73
C ALA A 3 -16.92 -24.49 42.76
N ASP A 4 -15.71 -23.96 42.64
CA ASP A 4 -15.36 -22.91 41.69
C ASP A 4 -15.26 -23.54 40.29
N SER A 5 -16.08 -23.09 39.35
CA SER A 5 -16.05 -23.56 37.97
C SER A 5 -15.11 -22.69 37.16
N ALA A 6 -13.91 -23.19 36.88
CA ALA A 6 -12.95 -22.53 36.01
C ALA A 6 -13.40 -22.59 34.54
N ALA A 7 -13.31 -21.45 33.84
CA ALA A 7 -13.62 -21.35 32.41
C ALA A 7 -12.61 -22.13 31.56
N PRO A 8 -13.04 -22.73 30.42
CA PRO A 8 -12.14 -23.48 29.55
C PRO A 8 -11.12 -22.55 28.88
N PRO A 9 -9.90 -23.04 28.60
CA PRO A 9 -8.87 -22.24 27.96
C PRO A 9 -9.27 -21.88 26.52
N SER A 10 -9.22 -20.60 26.20
CA SER A 10 -9.40 -20.08 24.84
C SER A 10 -8.26 -20.57 23.95
N ARG A 11 -8.59 -21.26 22.85
CA ARG A 11 -7.61 -21.66 21.83
C ARG A 11 -7.28 -20.44 20.97
N THR A 12 -6.07 -19.93 21.09
CA THR A 12 -5.55 -18.91 20.16
C THR A 12 -5.22 -19.58 18.84
N MET A 13 -5.89 -19.22 17.75
CA MET A 13 -5.48 -19.63 16.41
C MET A 13 -4.26 -18.81 16.00
N ILE A 14 -3.18 -19.49 15.61
CA ILE A 14 -2.02 -18.84 14.99
C ILE A 14 -2.34 -18.71 13.50
N PRO A 15 -2.41 -17.49 12.94
CA PRO A 15 -2.60 -17.31 11.50
C PRO A 15 -1.45 -17.97 10.75
N ARG A 16 -1.78 -18.70 9.68
CA ARG A 16 -0.74 -19.22 8.79
C ARG A 16 -0.08 -18.05 8.04
N PRO A 17 1.21 -18.15 7.69
CA PRO A 17 1.85 -17.16 6.82
C PRO A 17 1.14 -17.06 5.46
N LEU A 18 1.02 -15.85 4.94
CA LEU A 18 0.56 -15.62 3.56
C LEU A 18 1.58 -16.16 2.56
N VAL A 19 1.10 -16.65 1.42
CA VAL A 19 1.96 -17.02 0.29
C VAL A 19 1.66 -16.13 -0.92
N GLU A 20 2.65 -15.99 -1.81
CA GLU A 20 2.57 -15.06 -2.94
C GLU A 20 1.29 -15.19 -3.79
N ARG A 21 0.82 -16.42 -4.03
CA ARG A 21 -0.39 -16.65 -4.85
C ARG A 21 -1.67 -16.01 -4.28
N GLU A 22 -1.68 -15.69 -2.98
CA GLU A 22 -2.85 -15.13 -2.29
C GLU A 22 -2.87 -13.59 -2.32
N LEU A 23 -1.76 -12.94 -2.71
CA LEU A 23 -1.67 -11.47 -2.62
C LEU A 23 -2.69 -10.76 -3.51
N GLY A 24 -3.08 -11.36 -4.63
CA GLY A 24 -4.09 -10.78 -5.52
C GLY A 24 -5.48 -10.73 -4.89
N GLU A 25 -5.79 -11.64 -3.96
CA GLU A 25 -7.07 -11.71 -3.26
C GLU A 25 -7.18 -10.65 -2.14
N LEU A 26 -6.07 -10.00 -1.80
CA LEU A 26 -6.00 -8.95 -0.77
C LEU A 26 -6.20 -7.54 -1.34
N LEU A 27 -6.10 -7.38 -2.66
CA LEU A 27 -6.43 -6.12 -3.33
C LEU A 27 -7.95 -5.92 -3.35
N LEU A 28 -8.38 -4.67 -3.24
CA LEU A 28 -9.80 -4.34 -3.36
C LEU A 28 -10.29 -4.63 -4.77
N ALA A 29 -11.46 -5.28 -4.87
CA ALA A 29 -12.13 -5.45 -6.14
C ALA A 29 -12.57 -4.08 -6.72
N PRO A 30 -12.68 -3.92 -8.05
CA PRO A 30 -13.00 -2.63 -8.67
C PRO A 30 -14.29 -1.98 -8.14
N GLU A 31 -15.30 -2.78 -7.78
CA GLU A 31 -16.55 -2.32 -7.19
C GLU A 31 -16.33 -1.73 -5.79
N GLN A 32 -15.44 -2.32 -4.98
CA GLN A 32 -15.08 -1.81 -3.66
C GLN A 32 -14.25 -0.52 -3.76
N VAL A 33 -13.35 -0.44 -4.75
CA VAL A 33 -12.60 0.78 -5.05
C VAL A 33 -13.55 1.90 -5.45
N ALA A 34 -14.47 1.65 -6.38
CA ALA A 34 -15.48 2.64 -6.81
C ALA A 34 -16.34 3.12 -5.64
N ALA A 35 -16.83 2.20 -4.81
CA ALA A 35 -17.62 2.53 -3.63
C ALA A 35 -16.85 3.39 -2.61
N THR A 36 -15.59 3.02 -2.33
CA THR A 36 -14.72 3.77 -1.40
C THR A 36 -14.45 5.19 -1.89
N MET A 37 -14.22 5.35 -3.19
CA MET A 37 -13.96 6.64 -3.82
C MET A 37 -15.23 7.48 -4.04
N GLY A 38 -16.42 6.91 -3.89
CA GLY A 38 -17.67 7.56 -4.32
C GLY A 38 -17.69 7.85 -5.83
N ALA A 39 -17.00 7.02 -6.61
CA ALA A 39 -16.75 7.22 -8.03
C ALA A 39 -17.70 6.37 -8.90
N PRO A 40 -17.80 6.65 -10.22
CA PRO A 40 -18.35 5.70 -11.19
C PRO A 40 -17.63 4.36 -11.16
N ALA A 41 -18.09 3.41 -11.99
CA ALA A 41 -17.43 2.12 -12.13
C ALA A 41 -15.94 2.31 -12.47
N MET A 42 -15.09 1.79 -11.60
CA MET A 42 -13.64 1.75 -11.80
C MET A 42 -13.28 0.46 -12.53
N THR A 43 -12.25 0.50 -13.37
CA THR A 43 -11.70 -0.67 -14.06
C THR A 43 -10.19 -0.75 -13.85
N VAL A 44 -9.65 -1.96 -13.72
CA VAL A 44 -8.20 -2.19 -13.70
C VAL A 44 -7.64 -1.86 -15.09
N ILE A 45 -6.70 -0.92 -15.13
CA ILE A 45 -6.01 -0.50 -16.36
C ILE A 45 -4.58 -1.06 -16.44
N GLU A 46 -3.99 -1.39 -15.29
CA GLU A 46 -2.67 -1.99 -15.18
C GLU A 46 -2.64 -2.94 -13.99
N ALA A 47 -1.98 -4.09 -14.17
CA ALA A 47 -1.75 -5.06 -13.11
C ALA A 47 -0.39 -5.71 -13.30
N GLN A 48 0.38 -5.82 -12.22
CA GLN A 48 1.73 -6.35 -12.25
C GLN A 48 2.05 -7.14 -10.97
N THR A 49 2.99 -8.08 -11.09
CA THR A 49 3.52 -8.87 -9.96
C THR A 49 4.84 -8.31 -9.42
N SER A 50 5.23 -7.14 -9.90
CA SER A 50 6.42 -6.39 -9.51
C SER A 50 6.02 -5.01 -9.00
N MET A 51 6.97 -4.33 -8.35
CA MET A 51 6.86 -2.93 -7.96
C MET A 51 7.06 -2.00 -9.16
N SER A 52 6.42 -0.84 -9.17
CA SER A 52 6.72 0.21 -10.16
C SER A 52 8.06 0.87 -9.86
N ASP A 53 8.72 1.43 -10.87
CA ASP A 53 9.84 2.35 -10.67
C ASP A 53 9.56 3.68 -11.37
N ASN A 54 9.14 4.68 -10.60
CA ASN A 54 8.90 6.04 -11.06
C ASN A 54 10.07 7.00 -10.73
N SER A 55 11.21 6.48 -10.27
CA SER A 55 12.34 7.31 -9.81
C SER A 55 12.95 8.20 -10.89
N ALA A 56 12.84 7.81 -12.16
CA ALA A 56 13.35 8.60 -13.28
C ALA A 56 12.47 9.83 -13.62
N ILE A 57 11.21 9.83 -13.19
CA ILE A 57 10.21 10.83 -13.58
C ILE A 57 9.72 11.68 -12.40
N MET A 58 10.36 11.56 -11.24
CA MET A 58 10.01 12.34 -10.06
C MET A 58 11.23 12.87 -9.32
N ALA A 59 11.12 14.08 -8.81
CA ALA A 59 12.15 14.70 -7.98
C ALA A 59 11.52 15.47 -6.79
N PRO A 60 12.12 15.41 -5.59
CA PRO A 60 13.32 14.63 -5.28
C PRO A 60 12.98 13.14 -4.99
N PRO A 61 13.93 12.19 -5.12
CA PRO A 61 13.63 10.75 -5.03
C PRO A 61 13.04 10.30 -3.68
N GLU A 62 13.34 10.99 -2.58
CA GLU A 62 12.78 10.71 -1.25
C GLU A 62 11.25 10.84 -1.19
N CYS A 63 10.64 11.55 -2.15
CA CYS A 63 9.19 11.71 -2.28
C CYS A 63 8.49 10.54 -2.98
N LEU A 64 9.23 9.53 -3.47
CA LEU A 64 8.66 8.32 -4.10
C LEU A 64 7.62 7.64 -3.22
N ALA A 65 7.88 7.56 -1.92
CA ALA A 65 6.98 6.92 -0.96
C ALA A 65 5.67 7.70 -0.71
N ILE A 66 5.60 8.97 -1.10
CA ILE A 66 4.42 9.83 -0.94
C ILE A 66 3.51 9.78 -2.17
N ASP A 67 4.10 9.80 -3.37
CA ASP A 67 3.32 9.84 -4.62
C ASP A 67 2.81 8.47 -5.06
N GLY A 68 3.63 7.43 -4.90
CA GLY A 68 3.37 6.10 -5.46
C GLY A 68 3.33 4.99 -4.41
N ALA A 69 2.35 4.09 -4.53
CA ALA A 69 2.35 2.84 -3.80
C ALA A 69 3.41 1.87 -4.37
N ALA A 70 4.06 1.12 -3.46
CA ALA A 70 5.02 0.06 -3.77
C ALA A 70 6.09 0.45 -4.82
N GLU A 71 6.78 1.56 -4.59
CA GLU A 71 7.91 2.00 -5.44
C GLU A 71 9.18 1.17 -5.20
N MET A 72 9.76 0.67 -6.27
CA MET A 72 10.91 -0.25 -6.25
C MET A 72 12.11 0.32 -5.48
N GLN A 73 12.42 1.61 -5.69
CA GLN A 73 13.53 2.26 -5.00
C GLN A 73 13.26 2.48 -3.50
N VAL A 74 12.00 2.63 -3.10
CA VAL A 74 11.61 2.78 -1.69
C VAL A 74 11.74 1.45 -0.96
N TYR A 75 11.34 0.35 -1.61
CA TYR A 75 11.42 -1.00 -1.05
C TYR A 75 12.77 -1.68 -1.28
N ALA A 76 13.72 -1.02 -1.93
CA ALA A 76 15.05 -1.55 -2.16
C ALA A 76 15.71 -1.92 -0.80
N ASN A 77 16.28 -3.12 -0.71
CA ASN A 77 16.91 -3.65 0.50
C ASN A 77 15.98 -3.85 1.71
N SER A 78 14.65 -3.90 1.52
CA SER A 78 13.68 -4.14 2.61
C SER A 78 13.46 -5.63 2.93
N ASP A 79 14.08 -6.56 2.20
CA ASP A 79 13.83 -8.00 2.27
C ASP A 79 12.42 -8.45 1.86
N TYR A 80 11.64 -7.61 1.18
CA TYR A 80 10.36 -8.03 0.59
C TYR A 80 10.55 -9.22 -0.37
N ARG A 81 9.51 -10.04 -0.50
CA ARG A 81 9.54 -11.30 -1.26
C ARG A 81 8.71 -11.29 -2.52
N ALA A 82 7.57 -10.62 -2.49
CA ALA A 82 6.67 -10.51 -3.63
C ALA A 82 5.79 -9.27 -3.49
N ALA A 83 5.24 -8.81 -4.61
CA ALA A 83 4.26 -7.74 -4.64
C ALA A 83 3.11 -8.07 -5.61
N ARG A 84 1.96 -7.43 -5.38
CA ARG A 84 0.90 -7.26 -6.38
C ARG A 84 0.56 -5.79 -6.42
N ASP A 85 0.53 -5.22 -7.60
CA ASP A 85 0.27 -3.80 -7.80
C ASP A 85 -0.75 -3.63 -8.94
N GLN A 86 -1.68 -2.71 -8.75
CA GLN A 86 -2.76 -2.42 -9.68
C GLN A 86 -3.04 -0.93 -9.75
N SER A 87 -3.29 -0.45 -10.97
CA SER A 87 -3.86 0.86 -11.23
C SER A 87 -5.29 0.71 -11.76
N LEU A 88 -6.18 1.59 -11.30
CA LEU A 88 -7.58 1.64 -11.72
C LEU A 88 -7.97 3.07 -12.09
N ASN A 89 -8.88 3.23 -13.05
CA ASN A 89 -9.54 4.50 -13.35
C ASN A 89 -11.00 4.32 -13.77
N ASP A 90 -11.72 5.43 -13.95
CA ASP A 90 -13.12 5.49 -14.34
C ASP A 90 -13.36 5.73 -15.85
N GLY A 91 -12.41 5.34 -16.71
CA GLY A 91 -12.56 5.30 -18.17
C GLY A 91 -11.91 6.45 -18.95
N GLU A 92 -12.45 6.76 -20.14
CA GLU A 92 -11.91 7.81 -21.01
C GLU A 92 -12.12 9.20 -20.38
N GLY A 93 -11.06 10.03 -20.37
CA GLY A 93 -11.11 11.33 -19.70
C GLY A 93 -11.31 11.23 -18.19
N TRP A 94 -10.78 10.14 -17.59
CA TRP A 94 -10.90 9.78 -16.19
C TRP A 94 -10.71 10.97 -15.24
N LYS A 95 -11.49 10.95 -14.16
CA LYS A 95 -11.39 11.91 -13.05
C LYS A 95 -10.88 11.25 -11.79
N ASN A 96 -11.01 9.92 -11.71
CA ASN A 96 -10.59 9.13 -10.57
C ASN A 96 -9.48 8.18 -11.01
N TYR A 97 -8.41 8.15 -10.22
CA TYR A 97 -7.31 7.22 -10.38
C TYR A 97 -6.96 6.65 -9.01
N VAL A 98 -6.77 5.33 -8.95
CA VAL A 98 -6.35 4.65 -7.73
C VAL A 98 -5.20 3.72 -8.08
N LYS A 99 -4.10 3.87 -7.35
CA LYS A 99 -3.01 2.89 -7.31
C LYS A 99 -3.09 2.14 -5.98
N GLN A 100 -3.09 0.81 -6.04
CA GLN A 100 -3.07 -0.05 -4.86
C GLN A 100 -2.04 -1.14 -5.00
N SER A 101 -1.42 -1.53 -3.89
CA SER A 101 -0.43 -2.59 -3.88
C SER A 101 -0.43 -3.35 -2.55
N VAL A 102 -0.05 -4.62 -2.62
CA VAL A 102 0.20 -5.47 -1.45
C VAL A 102 1.62 -6.03 -1.57
N VAL A 103 2.41 -5.88 -0.52
CA VAL A 103 3.81 -6.33 -0.46
C VAL A 103 3.97 -7.39 0.61
N LEU A 104 4.55 -8.53 0.24
CA LEU A 104 4.80 -9.66 1.12
C LEU A 104 6.21 -9.57 1.70
N PHE A 105 6.31 -9.60 3.01
CA PHE A 105 7.55 -9.76 3.76
C PHE A 105 7.68 -11.20 4.30
N PRO A 106 8.90 -11.66 4.62
CA PRO A 106 9.10 -13.01 5.13
C PRO A 106 8.47 -13.22 6.52
N TYR A 107 8.43 -12.16 7.35
CA TYR A 107 7.90 -12.19 8.72
C TYR A 107 7.20 -10.88 9.06
N LEU A 108 6.33 -10.92 10.07
CA LEU A 108 5.57 -9.76 10.54
C LEU A 108 6.49 -8.62 10.99
N GLU A 109 7.58 -8.96 11.67
CA GLU A 109 8.55 -8.01 12.21
C GLU A 109 9.22 -7.20 11.10
N LYS A 110 9.47 -7.82 9.93
CA LYS A 110 10.07 -7.12 8.78
C LYS A 110 9.09 -6.16 8.10
N ALA A 111 7.82 -6.56 7.99
CA ALA A 111 6.78 -5.65 7.51
C ALA A 111 6.60 -4.45 8.46
N ALA A 112 6.63 -4.70 9.78
CA ALA A 112 6.53 -3.65 10.78
C ALA A 112 7.75 -2.71 10.76
N GLU A 113 8.97 -3.25 10.69
CA GLU A 113 10.21 -2.47 10.57
C GLU A 113 10.17 -1.53 9.35
N PHE A 114 9.72 -2.03 8.20
CA PHE A 114 9.58 -1.23 6.98
C PHE A 114 8.51 -0.13 7.14
N PHE A 115 7.37 -0.45 7.74
CA PHE A 115 6.31 0.53 7.99
C PHE A 115 6.78 1.64 8.94
N ASP A 116 7.43 1.29 10.05
CA ASP A 116 7.94 2.26 11.02
C ASP A 116 9.00 3.18 10.38
N ALA A 117 9.89 2.62 9.57
CA ALA A 117 10.86 3.41 8.80
C ALA A 117 10.18 4.35 7.78
N SER A 118 9.13 3.88 7.10
CA SER A 118 8.36 4.68 6.14
C SER A 118 7.68 5.86 6.83
N VAL A 119 7.00 5.62 7.95
CA VAL A 119 6.33 6.68 8.74
C VAL A 119 7.34 7.74 9.20
N ALA A 120 8.55 7.34 9.59
CA ALA A 120 9.61 8.27 9.96
C ALA A 120 10.15 9.08 8.78
N GLN A 121 10.15 8.51 7.57
CA GLN A 121 10.67 9.14 6.35
C GLN A 121 9.67 10.12 5.72
N TRP A 122 8.37 9.81 5.74
CA TRP A 122 7.35 10.57 5.03
C TRP A 122 7.39 12.09 5.25
N PRO A 123 7.60 12.62 6.48
CA PRO A 123 7.67 14.07 6.72
C PRO A 123 8.85 14.79 6.05
N ALA A 124 9.82 14.06 5.47
CA ALA A 124 10.92 14.67 4.74
C ALA A 124 10.50 15.19 3.35
N CYS A 125 9.34 14.76 2.84
CA CYS A 125 8.81 15.20 1.57
C CYS A 125 7.72 16.27 1.76
N ASP A 126 8.07 17.53 1.47
CA ASP A 126 7.11 18.64 1.53
C ASP A 126 6.56 19.02 0.13
N THR A 127 7.43 18.94 -0.89
CA THR A 127 7.07 19.25 -2.28
C THR A 127 7.85 18.36 -3.23
N TYR A 128 7.22 18.04 -4.37
CA TYR A 128 7.85 17.24 -5.41
C TYR A 128 7.36 17.65 -6.80
N THR A 129 8.10 17.25 -7.82
CA THR A 129 7.84 17.55 -9.22
C THR A 129 7.79 16.26 -10.02
N HIS A 130 6.73 16.09 -10.81
CA HIS A 130 6.73 15.12 -11.91
C HIS A 130 7.49 15.72 -13.09
N THR A 131 8.68 15.22 -13.38
CA THR A 131 9.62 15.87 -14.31
C THR A 131 9.16 15.78 -15.77
N GLN A 132 8.33 14.78 -16.10
CA GLN A 132 7.79 14.59 -17.45
C GLN A 132 6.71 15.63 -17.84
N SER A 133 5.90 16.08 -16.87
CA SER A 133 4.84 17.07 -17.06
C SER A 133 5.26 18.47 -16.61
N GLY A 134 6.26 18.56 -15.73
CA GLY A 134 6.64 19.78 -15.03
C GLY A 134 5.64 20.20 -13.94
N SER A 135 4.66 19.34 -13.61
CA SER A 135 3.71 19.64 -12.53
C SER A 135 4.39 19.56 -11.17
N GLN A 136 4.10 20.53 -10.32
CA GLN A 136 4.59 20.61 -8.96
C GLN A 136 3.47 20.30 -7.97
N TRP A 137 3.81 19.53 -6.94
CA TRP A 137 2.90 19.05 -5.92
C TRP A 137 3.38 19.47 -4.53
N SER A 138 2.42 19.72 -3.64
CA SER A 138 2.67 19.99 -2.22
C SER A 138 2.03 18.89 -1.39
N VAL A 139 2.78 18.35 -0.43
CA VAL A 139 2.31 17.30 0.47
C VAL A 139 1.52 17.93 1.62
N GLY A 140 0.33 17.38 1.88
CA GLY A 140 -0.48 17.79 3.02
C GLY A 140 0.05 17.25 4.35
N GLU A 141 -0.56 17.65 5.45
CA GLU A 141 -0.24 17.08 6.76
C GLU A 141 -0.43 15.55 6.77
N ILE A 142 0.59 14.82 7.21
CA ILE A 142 0.51 13.38 7.40
C ILE A 142 -0.29 13.11 8.67
N VAL A 143 -1.44 12.45 8.51
CA VAL A 143 -2.35 12.12 9.60
C VAL A 143 -2.65 10.64 9.61
N THR A 144 -2.79 10.07 10.81
CA THR A 144 -3.45 8.77 10.99
C THR A 144 -4.87 9.03 11.43
N LYS A 145 -5.85 8.65 10.61
CA LYS A 145 -7.28 8.67 10.97
C LYS A 145 -7.75 7.22 11.07
N ASP A 146 -8.56 6.95 12.09
CA ASP A 146 -9.20 5.67 12.39
C ASP A 146 -8.23 4.49 12.61
N ARG A 147 -7.89 4.23 13.88
CA ARG A 147 -7.28 2.97 14.32
C ARG A 147 -8.31 2.12 15.06
#